data_AF-A0A6M0GC51-F1
#
_entry.id   AF-A0A6M0GC51-F1
#
_cell.length_a   1.000
_cell.length_b   1.000
_cell.length_c   1.000
_cell.angle_alpha   90.00
_cell.angle_beta   90.00
_cell.angle_gamma   90.00
#
_symmetry.space_group_name_H-M   'P 1'
#
loop_
_entity.id
_entity.type
_entity.pdbx_description
1 polymer ?
#
loop_
_entity_poly.entity_id
_entity_poly.type
_entity_poly.pdbx_seq_one_letter_code
_entity_poly.pdbx_strand_id
1 'polypeptide(L)' 'MTGEKIQKKMQIKYVTRVKEKNRYVKRHSYFYIGLHGKDWVESCLFFEKIAESLMALSPHKRPNYQRGNRAATLIKSTL' A
#
# COMPACT_ATOMS: atom_id res chain seq x y z
N MET A 1 -17.05 -2.24 4.56
CA MET A 1 -16.67 -1.41 3.36
C MET A 1 -15.20 -1.65 2.98
N THR A 2 -14.76 -1.47 1.73
CA THR A 2 -13.39 -1.82 1.26
C THR A 2 -12.26 -1.23 2.10
N GLY A 3 -12.28 0.07 2.41
CA GLY A 3 -11.24 0.68 3.25
C GLY A 3 -11.20 0.17 4.70
N GLU A 4 -12.32 -0.30 5.24
CA GLU A 4 -12.36 -0.96 6.55
C GLU A 4 -11.66 -2.32 6.50
N LYS A 5 -11.85 -3.09 5.41
CA LYS A 5 -11.15 -4.36 5.18
C LYS A 5 -9.63 -4.13 5.03
N ILE A 6 -9.21 -3.08 4.34
CA ILE A 6 -7.79 -2.67 4.24
C ILE A 6 -7.20 -2.35 5.61
N GLN A 7 -7.95 -1.63 6.46
CA GLN A 7 -7.53 -1.35 7.83
C GLN A 7 -7.37 -2.65 8.64
N LYS A 8 -8.34 -3.57 8.56
CA LYS A 8 -8.28 -4.88 9.24
C LYS A 8 -7.11 -5.75 8.79
N LYS A 9 -6.69 -5.67 7.52
CA LYS A 9 -5.51 -6.36 6.99
C LYS A 9 -4.17 -5.68 7.32
N MET A 10 -4.18 -4.61 8.14
CA MET A 10 -2.99 -3.88 8.58
C MET A 10 -2.15 -3.28 7.43
N GLN A 11 -2.77 -3.02 6.27
CA GLN A 11 -2.09 -2.45 5.09
C GLN A 11 -2.26 -0.93 4.95
N ILE A 12 -2.97 -0.29 5.89
CA ILE A 12 -3.19 1.16 5.92
C ILE A 12 -1.89 2.00 5.79
N LYS A 13 -0.74 1.47 6.21
CA LYS A 13 0.57 2.14 6.14
C LYS A 13 1.12 2.35 4.72
N TYR A 14 0.64 1.58 3.74
CA TYR A 14 1.01 1.72 2.34
C TYR A 14 0.11 2.71 1.60
N VAL A 15 -1.09 2.93 2.13
CA VAL A 15 -2.11 3.81 1.54
C VAL A 15 -2.10 5.19 2.20
N THR A 16 -1.75 5.26 3.48
CA THR A 16 -1.83 6.48 4.28
C THR A 16 -0.65 6.59 5.26
N ARG A 17 -0.42 7.79 5.76
CA ARG A 17 0.56 8.03 6.83
C ARG A 17 0.02 7.56 8.19
N VAL A 18 0.77 6.68 8.86
CA VAL A 18 0.32 6.01 10.11
C VAL A 18 0.41 6.90 11.35
N LYS A 19 1.42 7.78 11.44
CA LYS A 19 1.66 8.62 12.63
C LYS A 19 1.86 10.08 12.25
N GLU A 20 1.16 10.97 12.95
CA GLU A 20 1.40 12.41 12.97
C GLU A 20 1.38 12.89 14.42
N LYS A 21 2.32 13.75 14.77
CA LYS A 21 2.42 14.33 16.12
C LYS A 21 1.16 15.18 16.39
N ASN A 22 0.56 15.04 17.57
CA ASN A 22 -0.57 15.82 18.09
C ASN A 22 -1.94 15.61 17.45
N ARG A 23 -2.18 14.50 16.72
CA ARG A 23 -3.50 14.21 16.15
C ARG A 23 -4.26 13.14 16.94
N TYR A 24 -5.45 13.49 17.43
CA TYR A 24 -6.32 12.60 18.20
C TYR A 24 -7.36 11.84 17.35
N VAL A 25 -7.74 12.37 16.19
CA VAL A 25 -8.76 11.78 15.31
C VAL A 25 -8.16 11.09 14.08
N LYS A 26 -8.85 10.07 13.56
CA LYS A 26 -8.48 9.43 12.28
C LYS A 26 -8.45 10.47 11.16
N ARG A 27 -7.34 10.56 10.41
CA ARG A 27 -7.17 11.52 9.31
C ARG A 27 -8.07 11.22 8.11
N HIS A 28 -8.25 9.94 7.81
CA HIS A 28 -8.86 9.48 6.57
C HIS A 28 -10.06 8.60 6.86
N SER A 29 -11.15 8.87 6.15
CA SER A 29 -12.34 8.03 6.18
C SER A 29 -12.06 6.68 5.53
N TYR A 30 -12.91 5.68 5.80
CA TYR A 30 -12.84 4.41 5.11
C TYR A 30 -13.04 4.54 3.60
N PHE A 31 -13.77 5.55 3.14
CA PHE A 31 -13.91 5.86 1.71
C PHE A 31 -12.55 6.27 1.11
N TYR A 32 -11.86 7.22 1.74
CA TYR A 32 -10.53 7.67 1.32
C TYR A 32 -9.54 6.50 1.26
N ILE A 33 -9.52 5.65 2.30
CA ILE A 33 -8.62 4.49 2.35
C ILE A 33 -8.93 3.49 1.22
N GLY A 34 -10.21 3.28 0.90
CA GLY A 34 -10.61 2.40 -0.20
C GLY A 34 -10.15 2.93 -1.56
N LEU A 35 -10.41 4.21 -1.82
CA LEU A 35 -10.03 4.87 -3.07
C LEU A 35 -8.52 4.82 -3.29
N HIS A 36 -7.73 5.31 -2.33
CA HIS A 36 -6.27 5.32 -2.49
C HIS A 36 -5.64 3.94 -2.37
N GLY A 37 -6.32 2.96 -1.77
CA GLY A 37 -5.91 1.57 -1.83
C GLY A 37 -5.93 1.02 -3.25
N LYS A 38 -6.93 1.41 -4.05
CA LYS A 38 -7.00 1.08 -5.47
C LYS A 38 -5.87 1.77 -6.25
N ASP A 39 -5.69 3.08 -6.07
CA ASP A 39 -4.62 3.84 -6.73
C ASP A 39 -3.23 3.26 -6.46
N TRP A 40 -2.98 2.82 -5.22
CA TRP A 40 -1.72 2.19 -4.83
C TRP A 40 -1.48 0.88 -5.58
N VAL A 41 -2.49 0.00 -5.67
CA VAL A 41 -2.38 -1.27 -6.40
C VAL A 41 -2.14 -1.03 -7.88
N GLU A 42 -2.88 -0.10 -8.49
CA GLU A 42 -2.72 0.27 -9.90
C GLU A 42 -1.32 0.82 -10.18
N SER A 43 -0.78 1.66 -9.28
CA SER A 43 0.58 2.17 -9.38
C SER A 43 1.63 1.05 -9.31
N CYS A 44 1.47 0.09 -8.38
CA CYS A 44 2.38 -1.05 -8.27
C CYS A 44 2.41 -1.89 -9.56
N LEU A 45 1.24 -2.12 -10.18
CA LEU A 45 1.14 -2.86 -11.44
C LEU A 45 1.75 -2.08 -12.60
N PHE A 46 1.49 -0.77 -12.67
CA PHE A 46 2.01 0.09 -13.74
C PHE A 46 3.55 0.11 -13.76
N PHE A 47 4.19 0.14 -12.60
CA PHE A 47 5.65 0.23 -12.48
C PHE A 47 6.38 -1.13 -12.32
N GLU A 48 5.67 -2.26 -12.39
CA GLU A 48 6.22 -3.59 -12.07
C GLU A 48 7.52 -3.90 -12.82
N LYS A 49 7.52 -3.81 -14.15
CA LYS A 49 8.68 -4.12 -15.00
C LYS A 49 9.92 -3.25 -14.71
N ILE A 50 9.69 -1.96 -14.46
CA ILE A 50 10.78 -1.02 -14.13
C ILE A 50 11.32 -1.35 -12.74
N ALA A 51 10.44 -1.63 -11.79
CA ALA A 51 10.84 -2.00 -10.44
C ALA A 51 11.63 -3.31 -10.41
N GLU A 52 11.24 -4.33 -11.19
CA GLU A 52 12.02 -5.57 -11.35
C GLU A 52 13.42 -5.30 -11.89
N SER A 53 13.55 -4.46 -12.91
CA SER A 53 14.84 -4.05 -13.48
C SER A 53 15.73 -3.34 -12.44
N LEU A 54 15.15 -2.43 -11.66
CA LEU A 54 15.86 -1.76 -10.56
C LEU A 54 16.28 -2.74 -9.45
N MET A 55 15.44 -3.74 -9.14
CA MET A 55 15.74 -4.77 -8.16
C MET A 55 16.80 -5.77 -8.64
N ALA A 56 16.97 -5.93 -9.96
CA ALA A 56 18.09 -6.65 -10.54
C ALA A 56 19.42 -5.93 -10.23
N LEU A 57 19.45 -4.61 -10.38
CA LEU A 57 20.61 -3.75 -10.10
C LEU A 57 20.89 -3.56 -8.60
N SER A 58 19.85 -3.63 -7.77
CA SER A 58 19.95 -3.42 -6.32
C SER A 58 19.34 -4.56 -5.50
N PRO A 59 19.95 -5.77 -5.49
CA PRO A 59 19.36 -6.94 -4.84
C PRO A 59 19.06 -6.75 -3.36
N HIS A 60 19.87 -5.96 -2.65
CA HIS A 60 19.68 -5.65 -1.23
C HIS A 60 18.38 -4.86 -0.94
N LYS A 61 17.74 -4.25 -1.95
CA LYS A 61 16.43 -3.58 -1.82
C LYS A 61 15.24 -4.51 -2.08
N ARG A 62 15.45 -5.71 -2.66
CA ARG A 62 14.39 -6.69 -2.97
C ARG A 62 13.47 -7.00 -1.80
N PRO A 63 13.95 -7.16 -0.54
CA PRO A 63 13.06 -7.41 0.59
C PRO A 63 12.06 -6.26 0.85
N ASN A 64 12.41 -5.01 0.52
CA ASN A 64 11.49 -3.88 0.64
C ASN A 64 10.42 -3.94 -0.44
N TYR A 65 10.83 -4.21 -1.68
CA TYR A 65 9.95 -4.32 -2.83
C TYR A 65 8.95 -5.48 -2.67
N GLN A 66 9.41 -6.67 -2.28
CA GLN A 66 8.56 -7.84 -2.02
C GLN A 66 7.52 -7.57 -0.92
N ARG A 67 7.88 -6.81 0.12
CA ARG A 67 6.93 -6.38 1.16
C ARG A 67 5.84 -5.47 0.58
N GLY A 68 6.20 -4.56 -0.33
CA GLY A 68 5.26 -3.73 -1.08
C GLY A 68 4.32 -4.56 -1.96
N ASN A 69 4.86 -5.53 -2.72
CA ASN A 69 4.06 -6.41 -3.57
C ASN A 69 3.07 -7.25 -2.74
N ARG A 70 3.53 -7.82 -1.62
CA ARG A 70 2.64 -8.53 -0.69
C ARG A 70 1.52 -7.63 -0.18
N ALA A 71 1.84 -6.38 0.15
CA ALA A 71 0.83 -5.41 0.58
C ALA A 71 -0.18 -5.11 -0.52
N ALA A 72 0.28 -4.91 -1.77
CA ALA A 72 -0.58 -4.70 -2.93
C ALA A 72 -1.50 -5.90 -3.17
N THR A 73 -1.01 -7.14 -3.09
CA THR A 73 -1.84 -8.36 -3.18
C THR A 73 -2.92 -8.41 -2.08
N LEU A 74 -2.54 -8.08 -0.84
CA LEU A 74 -3.47 -8.06 0.28
C LEU A 74 -4.53 -6.95 0.13
N ILE A 75 -4.16 -5.78 -0.37
CA ILE A 75 -5.12 -4.69 -0.67
C ILE A 75 -6.04 -5.11 -1.82
N LYS A 76 -5.50 -5.65 -2.92
CA LYS A 76 -6.28 -6.14 -4.06
C LYS A 76 -7.34 -7.16 -3.67
N SER A 77 -7.03 -8.06 -2.73
CA SER A 77 -8.00 -9.04 -2.21
C SER A 77 -9.12 -8.46 -1.34
N THR A 78 -9.11 -7.15 -1.08
CA THR A 78 -10.16 -6.44 -0.34
C THR A 78 -11.01 -5.51 -1.20
N LEU A 79 -10.51 -5.18 -2.39
CA LEU A 79 -11.24 -4.47 -3.45
C LEU A 79 -12.35 -5.39 -3.98
#